data_AF-A0A644RU85-F1
#
_entry.id   AF-A0A644RU85-F1
#
_cell.length_a   1.000
_cell.length_b   1.000
_cell.length_c   1.000
_cell.angle_alpha   90.00
_cell.angle_beta   90.00
_cell.angle_gamma   90.00
#
_symmetry.space_group_name_H-M   'P 1'
#
loop_
_entity.id
_entity.type
_entity.pdbx_description
1 polymer ?
#
loop_
_entity_poly.entity_id
_entity_poly.type
_entity_poly.pdbx_seq_one_letter_code
_entity_poly.pdbx_strand_id
1 'polypeptide(L)'
;LWLAIAKKFEPLLLLPIGFGGLLSNIPEAGMALTALESLLAHHDAGQLAVIAAKLNCAPDVHAIKEALALALPSVQSQMENLAVDMGYTPGVLALFYKVAIGSGVAPLVIFMGVGAMT
;
A
#
# COMPACT_ATOMS: atom_id res chain seq x y z
N LEU A 1 15.82 12.44 3.32
CA LEU A 1 16.02 13.67 2.51
C LEU A 1 17.40 14.28 2.67
N TRP A 2 17.82 14.71 3.86
CA TRP A 2 19.15 15.33 4.06
C TRP A 2 20.31 14.52 3.48
N LEU A 3 20.29 13.19 3.63
CA LEU A 3 21.33 12.30 3.11
C LEU A 3 21.42 12.33 1.57
N ALA A 4 20.28 12.33 0.87
CA ALA A 4 20.24 12.41 -0.59
C ALA A 4 20.57 13.81 -1.13
N ILE A 5 20.24 14.87 -0.39
CA ILE A 5 20.42 16.26 -0.85
C ILE A 5 21.78 16.82 -0.42
N ALA A 6 22.05 16.88 0.89
CA ALA A 6 23.25 17.50 1.44
C ALA A 6 24.49 16.63 1.22
N LYS A 7 24.34 15.30 1.37
CA LYS A 7 25.44 14.34 1.19
C LYS A 7 25.47 13.66 -0.18
N LYS A 8 24.50 13.93 -1.06
CA LYS A 8 24.43 13.41 -2.44
C LYS A 8 24.56 11.89 -2.56
N PHE A 9 24.09 11.13 -1.57
CA PHE A 9 24.00 9.68 -1.67
C PHE A 9 22.82 9.29 -2.56
N GLU A 10 23.10 8.59 -3.66
CA GLU A 10 22.13 8.09 -4.65
C GLU A 10 20.93 9.02 -4.88
N PRO A 11 21.15 10.30 -5.22
CA PRO A 11 20.08 11.30 -5.18
C PRO A 11 18.95 11.02 -6.17
N LEU A 12 19.25 10.30 -7.26
CA LEU A 12 18.27 9.98 -8.30
C LEU A 12 17.16 9.03 -7.80
N LEU A 13 17.48 8.11 -6.88
CA LEU A 13 16.52 7.15 -6.33
C LEU A 13 16.12 7.49 -4.89
N LEU A 14 17.11 7.87 -4.07
CA LEU A 14 16.89 8.04 -2.64
C LEU A 14 16.08 9.28 -2.29
N LEU A 15 16.11 10.33 -3.13
CA LEU A 15 15.30 11.51 -2.93
C LEU A 15 13.80 11.20 -3.12
N PRO A 16 13.35 10.62 -4.26
CA PRO A 16 11.97 10.15 -4.42
C PRO A 16 11.52 9.16 -3.33
N ILE A 17 12.38 8.21 -2.94
CA ILE A 17 12.06 7.26 -1.86
C ILE A 17 11.82 8.01 -0.54
N GLY A 18 12.71 8.94 -0.19
CA GLY A 18 12.58 9.73 1.03
C GLY A 18 11.35 10.63 1.03
N PHE A 19 10.97 11.20 -0.13
CA PHE A 19 9.77 12.01 -0.26
C PHE A 19 8.49 11.16 -0.21
N GLY A 20 8.50 9.99 -0.85
CA GLY A 20 7.43 8.99 -0.71
C GLY A 20 7.23 8.61 0.75
N GLY A 21 8.31 8.40 1.51
CA GLY A 21 8.26 8.17 2.95
C GLY A 21 7.58 9.30 3.74
N LEU A 22 7.77 10.57 3.37
CA LEU A 22 7.02 11.66 4.01
C LEU A 22 5.53 11.58 3.71
N LEU A 23 5.19 11.43 2.42
CA LEU A 23 3.81 11.39 1.95
C LEU A 23 3.03 10.20 2.53
N SER A 24 3.66 9.04 2.69
CA SER A 24 3.07 7.85 3.28
C SER A 24 2.72 7.99 4.77
N ASN A 25 3.36 8.93 5.46
CA ASN A 25 3.23 9.11 6.91
C ASN A 25 2.51 10.43 7.28
N ILE A 26 1.86 11.10 6.33
CA ILE A 26 0.96 12.21 6.65
C ILE A 26 -0.25 11.60 7.39
N PRO A 27 -0.53 12.02 8.64
CA PRO A 27 -1.61 11.45 9.43
C PRO A 27 -2.95 11.68 8.72
N GLU A 28 -3.80 10.65 8.75
CA GLU A 28 -5.17 10.68 8.20
C GLU A 28 -5.28 10.94 6.68
N ALA A 29 -4.17 11.08 5.96
CA ALA A 29 -4.19 11.33 4.51
C ALA A 29 -4.41 10.05 3.67
N GLY A 30 -4.13 8.87 4.21
CA GLY A 30 -4.34 7.58 3.55
C GLY A 30 -3.53 7.37 2.26
N MET A 31 -2.53 8.21 1.96
CA MET A 31 -1.94 8.28 0.62
C MET A 31 -1.20 7.00 0.18
N ALA A 32 -0.68 6.22 1.11
CA ALA A 32 0.01 4.96 0.85
C ALA A 32 -0.75 3.73 1.33
N LEU A 33 -2.02 3.89 1.68
CA LEU A 33 -2.87 2.80 2.14
C LEU A 33 -3.75 2.32 0.99
N THR A 34 -3.92 1.00 0.89
CA THR A 34 -5.01 0.43 0.08
C THR A 34 -6.37 0.83 0.68
N ALA A 35 -7.46 0.69 -0.09
CA ALA A 35 -8.81 0.97 0.43
C ALA A 35 -9.13 0.15 1.68
N LEU A 36 -8.71 -1.12 1.68
CA LEU A 36 -8.90 -2.02 2.82
C LEU A 36 -8.05 -1.61 4.02
N GLU A 37 -6.77 -1.30 3.84
CA GLU A 37 -5.92 -0.81 4.93
C GLU A 37 -6.43 0.51 5.51
N SER A 38 -6.98 1.40 4.67
CA SER A 38 -7.63 2.63 5.12
C SER A 38 -8.85 2.32 5.99
N LEU A 39 -9.69 1.36 5.59
CA LEU A 39 -10.81 0.89 6.41
C LEU A 39 -10.33 0.38 7.77
N LEU A 40 -9.29 -0.47 7.79
CA LEU A 40 -8.71 -0.97 9.04
C LEU A 40 -8.16 0.18 9.92
N ALA A 41 -7.63 1.24 9.32
CA ALA A 41 -7.11 2.40 10.04
C ALA A 41 -8.21 3.31 10.61
N HIS A 42 -9.42 3.30 10.05
CA HIS A 42 -10.57 4.09 10.54
C HIS A 42 -11.26 3.50 11.77
N HIS A 43 -11.03 2.22 12.10
CA HIS A 43 -11.55 1.54 13.30
C HIS A 43 -13.08 1.58 13.49
N ASP A 44 -13.87 1.61 12.40
CA ASP A 44 -15.33 1.50 12.51
C ASP A 44 -15.73 0.06 12.86
N ALA A 45 -16.33 -0.11 14.05
CA ALA A 45 -16.77 -1.40 14.57
C ALA A 45 -17.75 -2.11 13.63
N GLY A 46 -18.63 -1.37 12.94
CA GLY A 46 -19.58 -1.95 11.99
C GLY A 46 -18.87 -2.56 10.78
N GLN A 47 -17.94 -1.82 10.19
CA GLN A 47 -17.20 -2.24 9.00
C GLN A 47 -16.21 -3.38 9.31
N LEU A 48 -15.53 -3.32 10.45
CA LEU A 48 -14.65 -4.41 10.91
C LEU A 48 -15.41 -5.72 11.11
N ALA A 49 -16.63 -5.67 11.65
CA ALA A 49 -17.48 -6.85 11.80
C ALA A 49 -17.86 -7.46 10.45
N VAL A 50 -18.13 -6.65 9.42
CA VAL A 50 -18.42 -7.15 8.06
C VAL A 50 -17.20 -7.84 7.46
N ILE A 51 -16.01 -7.24 7.56
CA ILE A 51 -14.76 -7.83 7.04
C ILE A 51 -14.43 -9.13 7.77
N ALA A 52 -14.53 -9.12 9.11
CA ALA A 52 -14.26 -10.31 9.93
C ALA A 52 -15.23 -11.46 9.64
N ALA A 53 -16.51 -11.16 9.42
CA ALA A 53 -17.50 -12.15 9.02
C ALA A 53 -17.18 -12.78 7.65
N LYS A 54 -16.65 -12.00 6.70
CA LYS A 54 -16.24 -12.52 5.39
C LYS A 54 -14.94 -13.35 5.45
N LEU A 55 -14.04 -13.00 6.35
CA LEU A 55 -12.76 -13.70 6.56
C LEU A 55 -12.86 -14.84 7.58
N ASN A 56 -14.01 -15.04 8.22
CA ASN A 56 -14.22 -16.00 9.31
C ASN A 56 -13.20 -15.83 10.46
N CYS A 57 -12.89 -14.59 10.83
CA CYS A 57 -11.96 -14.27 11.91
C CYS A 57 -12.59 -13.36 12.98
N ALA A 58 -11.82 -13.03 14.02
CA ALA A 58 -12.25 -12.08 15.04
C ALA A 58 -12.30 -10.65 14.46
N PRO A 59 -13.25 -9.80 14.91
CA PRO A 59 -13.36 -8.39 14.49
C PRO A 59 -12.30 -7.51 15.16
N ASP A 60 -11.04 -7.85 14.91
CA ASP A 60 -9.85 -7.17 15.41
C ASP A 60 -8.90 -6.87 14.25
N VAL A 61 -8.23 -5.71 14.32
CA VAL A 61 -7.33 -5.23 13.25
C VAL A 61 -6.17 -6.19 13.05
N HIS A 62 -5.59 -6.72 14.12
CA HIS A 62 -4.47 -7.66 14.02
C HIS A 62 -4.94 -9.01 13.47
N ALA A 63 -6.04 -9.55 14.00
CA ALA A 63 -6.61 -10.81 13.53
C ALA A 63 -7.02 -10.76 12.04
N ILE A 64 -7.59 -9.64 11.58
CA ILE A 64 -7.96 -9.44 10.17
C ILE A 64 -6.70 -9.42 9.29
N LYS A 65 -5.63 -8.73 9.71
CA LYS A 65 -4.37 -8.69 8.94
C LYS A 65 -3.73 -10.07 8.82
N GLU A 66 -3.72 -10.87 9.88
CA GLU A 66 -3.19 -12.24 9.85
C GLU A 66 -4.04 -13.14 8.95
N ALA A 67 -5.37 -13.09 9.10
CA ALA A 67 -6.28 -13.85 8.25
C ALA A 67 -6.11 -13.47 6.76
N LEU A 68 -5.89 -12.19 6.47
CA LEU A 68 -5.70 -11.70 5.11
C LEU A 68 -4.36 -12.13 4.52
N ALA A 69 -3.29 -12.16 5.32
CA ALA A 69 -1.98 -12.64 4.88
C ALA A 69 -1.99 -14.14 4.49
N LEU A 70 -2.87 -14.93 5.12
CA LEU A 70 -3.06 -16.35 4.82
C LEU A 70 -4.11 -16.61 3.72
N ALA A 71 -4.90 -15.60 3.36
CA ALA A 71 -5.96 -15.72 2.38
C ALA A 71 -5.42 -15.78 0.94
N LEU A 72 -6.20 -16.39 0.05
CA LEU A 72 -5.89 -16.42 -1.38
C LEU A 72 -5.92 -15.00 -1.96
N PRO A 73 -5.10 -14.69 -2.99
CA PRO A 73 -5.10 -13.36 -3.63
C PRO A 73 -6.48 -12.93 -4.17
N SER A 74 -7.29 -13.89 -4.62
CA SER A 74 -8.66 -13.62 -5.06
C SER A 74 -9.55 -13.15 -3.91
N VAL A 75 -9.39 -13.72 -2.71
CA VAL A 75 -10.12 -13.32 -1.50
C VAL A 75 -9.64 -11.94 -1.05
N GLN A 76 -8.34 -11.67 -1.09
CA GLN A 76 -7.79 -10.34 -0.78
C GLN A 76 -8.39 -9.26 -1.71
N SER A 77 -8.43 -9.52 -3.02
CA SER A 77 -9.03 -8.59 -3.99
C SER A 77 -10.53 -8.38 -3.76
N GLN A 78 -11.26 -9.41 -3.33
CA GLN A 78 -12.68 -9.25 -2.97
C GLN A 78 -12.85 -8.37 -1.74
N MET A 79 -11.96 -8.49 -0.73
CA MET A 79 -12.00 -7.62 0.44
C MET A 79 -11.63 -6.17 0.10
N GLU A 80 -10.67 -5.96 -0.81
CA GLU A 80 -10.38 -4.61 -1.34
C GLU A 80 -11.60 -4.00 -2.02
N ASN A 81 -12.30 -4.75 -2.88
CA ASN A 81 -13.49 -4.26 -3.56
C ASN A 81 -14.61 -3.91 -2.57
N LEU A 82 -14.80 -4.75 -1.55
CA LEU A 82 -15.77 -4.48 -0.49
C LEU A 82 -15.45 -3.21 0.29
N ALA A 83 -14.16 -2.93 0.54
CA ALA A 83 -13.75 -1.66 1.16
C ALA A 83 -14.05 -0.46 0.25
N VAL A 84 -13.90 -0.61 -1.07
CA VAL A 84 -14.29 0.42 -2.04
C VAL A 84 -15.79 0.66 -2.04
N ASP A 85 -16.60 -0.40 -1.95
CA ASP A 85 -18.06 -0.29 -1.85
C ASP A 85 -18.51 0.45 -0.56
N MET A 86 -17.68 0.41 0.49
CA MET A 86 -17.89 1.17 1.74
C MET A 86 -17.43 2.63 1.66
N GLY A 87 -16.97 3.10 0.49
CA GLY A 87 -16.58 4.48 0.24
C GLY A 87 -15.09 4.78 0.41
N TYR A 88 -14.25 3.78 0.73
CA TYR A 88 -12.81 3.98 0.84
C TYR A 88 -12.15 3.95 -0.54
N THR A 89 -11.28 4.91 -0.81
CA THR A 89 -10.52 4.96 -2.06
C THR A 89 -9.06 4.60 -1.79
N PRO A 90 -8.40 3.79 -2.63
CA PRO A 90 -6.97 3.54 -2.49
C PRO A 90 -6.17 4.84 -2.61
N GLY A 91 -5.17 5.00 -1.74
CA GLY A 91 -4.24 6.12 -1.81
C GLY A 91 -3.42 6.11 -3.10
N VAL A 92 -3.00 7.30 -3.55
CA VAL A 92 -2.24 7.45 -4.80
C VAL A 92 -0.92 6.66 -4.79
N LEU A 93 -0.21 6.62 -3.67
CA LEU A 93 1.03 5.85 -3.55
C LEU A 93 0.76 4.34 -3.52
N ALA A 94 -0.39 3.90 -2.99
CA ALA A 94 -0.82 2.50 -3.07
C ALA A 94 -1.11 2.10 -4.53
N LEU A 95 -1.73 2.98 -5.32
CA LEU A 95 -1.93 2.76 -6.76
C LEU A 95 -0.59 2.68 -7.51
N PHE A 96 0.36 3.58 -7.23
CA PHE A 96 1.70 3.50 -7.82
C PHE A 96 2.42 2.20 -7.44
N TYR A 97 2.33 1.78 -6.18
CA TYR A 97 2.88 0.49 -5.78
C TYR A 97 2.25 -0.65 -6.57
N LYS A 98 0.91 -0.77 -6.58
CA LYS A 98 0.17 -1.86 -7.24
C LYS A 98 0.48 -1.96 -8.74
N VAL A 99 0.50 -0.82 -9.44
CA VAL A 99 0.68 -0.78 -10.90
C VAL A 99 2.15 -0.89 -11.30
N ALA A 100 3.05 -0.18 -10.61
CA ALA A 100 4.43 -0.05 -11.06
C ALA A 100 5.36 -1.11 -10.44
N ILE A 101 5.30 -1.30 -9.12
CA ILE A 101 6.26 -2.14 -8.39
C ILE A 101 5.71 -3.54 -8.14
N GLY A 102 4.48 -3.66 -7.64
CA GLY A 102 3.82 -4.93 -7.35
C GLY A 102 3.56 -5.79 -8.58
N SER A 103 3.44 -5.18 -9.77
CA SER A 103 3.39 -5.87 -11.06
C SER A 103 4.77 -6.34 -11.56
N GLY A 104 5.85 -5.85 -10.97
CA GLY A 104 7.24 -6.08 -11.41
C GLY A 104 7.70 -5.22 -12.58
N VAL A 105 6.87 -4.34 -13.14
CA VAL A 105 7.20 -3.57 -14.36
C VAL A 105 8.30 -2.54 -14.11
N ALA A 106 8.17 -1.69 -13.10
CA ALA A 106 9.09 -0.58 -12.88
C ALA A 106 10.54 -1.01 -12.61
N PRO A 107 10.81 -2.02 -11.75
CA PRO A 107 12.18 -2.51 -11.56
C PRO A 107 12.81 -3.01 -12.87
N LEU A 108 12.06 -3.74 -13.69
CA LEU A 108 12.57 -4.27 -14.97
C LEU A 108 12.86 -3.15 -15.98
N VAL A 109 11.99 -2.14 -16.07
CA VAL A 109 12.22 -0.98 -16.95
C VAL A 109 13.45 -0.18 -16.49
N ILE A 110 13.65 -0.02 -15.18
CA ILE A 110 14.86 0.63 -14.64
C ILE A 110 16.10 -0.19 -15.00
N PHE A 111 16.09 -1.51 -14.81
CA PHE A 111 17.22 -2.37 -15.16
C PHE A 111 17.54 -2.37 -16.66
N MET A 112 16.51 -2.34 -17.51
CA MET A 112 16.68 -2.15 -18.95
C MET A 112 17.39 -0.82 -19.26
N GLY A 113 16.99 0.27 -18.58
CA GLY A 113 17.66 1.57 -18.72
C GLY A 113 19.12 1.55 -18.24
N VAL A 114 19.42 0.84 -17.14
CA VAL A 114 20.80 0.63 -16.67
C VAL A 114 21.61 -0.13 -17.71
N GLY A 115 21.07 -1.20 -18.30
CA GLY A 115 21.74 -1.96 -19.36
C GLY A 115 21.96 -1.17 -20.65
N ALA A 116 21.16 -0.14 -20.93
CA ALA A 116 21.39 0.76 -22.07
C ALA A 116 22.52 1.78 -21.83
N MET A 117 23.01 1.92 -20.59
CA MET A 117 24.12 2.80 -20.22
C MET A 117 25.45 2.05 -20.05
N THR A 118 25.48 0.72 -20.25
CA THR A 118 26.67 -0.15 -20.18
C THR A 118 27.08 -0.60 -21.58
#